data_AF-A0A7Z9I9F1-F1
#
_entry.id   AF-A0A7Z9I9F1-F1
#
_cell.length_a   1.000
_cell.length_b   1.000
_cell.length_c   1.000
_cell.angle_alpha   90.00
_cell.angle_beta   90.00
_cell.angle_gamma   90.00
#
_symmetry.space_group_name_H-M   'P 1'
#
loop_
_entity.id
_entity.type
_entity.pdbx_description
1 polymer ?
#
loop_
_entity_poly.entity_id
_entity_poly.type
_entity_poly.pdbx_seq_one_letter_code
_entity_poly.pdbx_strand_id
1 'polypeptide(L)'
;MTTLWNAVLVNRHQLRRFSQLDSSLALLVLACFTCFSSSTITATDTVVVCPTPLRSALQPWCEYREKQGHKLQFVVPAATAGLTRATILALPQRSQVKAILIVGDAPSYVGVDTGSKLQSKSPLASLSSLQVPTFYHRAKVNVLFGSDPEIASDSHYADFDGDGRVDVALGRLPVENIQQLTELVQRIISYEKDYVNHASKRNVHFIAGVGGFGPLADGLIDVISRRLIGGGIPGSLNVSMTYANWQSPYCPAPTEFSSTTIDRFNEGGLFWVYMGHGQRYQLDALRAPGCPPLPIYRSSDTAKLKVRGVPPICVFLACDTGAFDAPRASIGEQMLLAPDGAIAVLAATRVTMPYAMSVMGDSMLRQAFKYRRETLGEIVMLAKQELVAADGKSGSPNRRLLDQIAAVVSPDSGLLKEERQEHSWMYNLLGDPLLKVNYPDGMRVKCAATVSNGKKLQVTFDSPIVGEAVIEVVTQRGSQREQLIERDIDVLKATPKPDRWNGYSKEYEMANDPVWVSVRREVQVGSQAVDVVVENVSSGLQTVRVVVYGKRKLVIGSTRVFVTDR
;
A
#
# COMPACT_ATOMS: atom_id res chain seq x y z
N MET A 1 68.20 28.72 -19.77
CA MET A 1 67.72 29.02 -21.13
C MET A 1 66.22 29.32 -21.00
N THR A 2 65.76 30.58 -20.99
CA THR A 2 65.53 31.49 -22.15
C THR A 2 64.53 30.88 -23.16
N THR A 3 63.48 31.51 -23.71
CA THR A 3 62.81 32.84 -23.61
C THR A 3 61.50 32.73 -24.45
N LEU A 4 60.46 33.60 -24.43
CA LEU A 4 60.21 34.92 -23.82
C LEU A 4 58.67 35.13 -23.64
N TRP A 5 58.29 36.20 -22.92
CA TRP A 5 56.98 36.86 -22.89
C TRP A 5 56.58 37.54 -24.21
N ASN A 6 55.29 37.87 -24.40
CA ASN A 6 54.87 39.25 -24.70
C ASN A 6 53.37 39.52 -24.48
N ALA A 7 53.08 40.69 -23.91
CA ALA A 7 51.74 41.28 -23.80
C ALA A 7 51.80 42.70 -24.38
N VAL A 8 50.69 43.20 -24.95
CA VAL A 8 50.56 44.61 -25.36
C VAL A 8 49.23 45.15 -24.85
N LEU A 9 49.32 46.31 -24.21
CA LEU A 9 48.25 47.10 -23.59
C LEU A 9 48.10 48.43 -24.35
N VAL A 10 47.30 49.37 -23.82
CA VAL A 10 47.15 50.78 -24.26
C VAL A 10 46.15 50.91 -25.44
N ASN A 11 45.15 51.81 -25.45
CA ASN A 11 45.06 53.12 -24.77
C ASN A 11 43.65 53.48 -24.24
N ARG A 12 43.59 54.39 -23.24
CA ARG A 12 42.39 55.11 -22.78
C ARG A 12 42.68 56.61 -22.85
N HIS A 13 41.83 57.42 -23.49
CA HIS A 13 41.37 58.76 -23.03
C HIS A 13 40.77 59.63 -24.15
N GLN A 14 39.55 60.16 -23.93
CA GLN A 14 39.06 61.55 -24.17
C GLN A 14 37.56 61.55 -23.80
N LEU A 15 37.12 62.22 -22.71
CA LEU A 15 36.72 63.64 -22.59
C LEU A 15 35.51 64.00 -23.49
N ARG A 16 34.26 64.06 -23.00
CA ARG A 16 33.56 65.00 -22.05
C ARG A 16 32.77 66.11 -22.79
N ARG A 17 31.59 66.47 -22.22
CA ARG A 17 30.58 67.49 -22.64
C ARG A 17 29.61 66.99 -23.74
N PHE A 18 28.33 67.40 -23.82
CA PHE A 18 27.58 68.53 -23.22
C PHE A 18 26.11 68.17 -22.85
N SER A 19 25.64 68.73 -21.72
CA SER A 19 24.30 69.28 -21.36
C SER A 19 22.94 68.57 -21.62
N GLN A 20 22.07 68.73 -20.62
CA GLN A 20 20.62 68.48 -20.61
C GLN A 20 19.83 69.40 -21.56
N LEU A 21 18.62 68.99 -21.97
CA LEU A 21 17.42 69.84 -22.09
C LEU A 21 16.15 68.97 -22.22
N ASP A 22 15.02 69.50 -21.73
CA ASP A 22 13.74 68.80 -21.54
C ASP A 22 12.75 68.90 -22.74
N SER A 23 11.64 68.17 -22.60
CA SER A 23 10.29 68.47 -23.15
C SER A 23 9.86 67.95 -24.54
N SER A 24 9.05 66.88 -24.48
CA SER A 24 7.65 66.84 -24.97
C SER A 24 7.30 67.12 -26.45
N LEU A 25 7.14 66.06 -27.26
CA LEU A 25 6.07 65.83 -28.26
C LEU A 25 6.26 64.37 -28.79
N ALA A 26 5.46 63.36 -28.45
CA ALA A 26 4.05 63.07 -28.78
C ALA A 26 3.80 62.48 -30.20
N LEU A 27 3.10 61.33 -30.20
CA LEU A 27 2.38 60.60 -31.27
C LEU A 27 3.09 59.57 -32.18
N LEU A 28 2.47 58.37 -32.16
CA LEU A 28 2.40 57.29 -33.15
C LEU A 28 3.71 56.66 -33.70
N VAL A 29 4.14 55.58 -33.03
CA VAL A 29 4.58 54.36 -33.72
C VAL A 29 3.58 53.25 -33.40
N LEU A 30 3.07 52.60 -34.45
CA LEU A 30 1.99 51.64 -34.40
C LEU A 30 2.43 50.34 -33.68
N ALA A 31 1.96 50.13 -32.45
CA ALA A 31 2.25 48.92 -31.69
C ALA A 31 1.40 47.74 -32.18
N CYS A 32 1.83 47.08 -33.25
CA CYS A 32 1.35 45.76 -33.63
C CYS A 32 1.83 44.71 -32.60
N PHE A 33 1.22 44.70 -31.42
CA PHE A 33 1.29 43.56 -30.51
C PHE A 33 0.56 42.38 -31.17
N THR A 34 1.32 41.56 -31.89
CA THR A 34 0.92 40.18 -32.17
C THR A 34 0.78 39.47 -30.83
N CYS A 35 -0.45 39.34 -30.34
CA CYS A 35 -0.78 38.41 -29.26
C CYS A 35 -0.54 36.99 -29.76
N PHE A 36 0.73 36.56 -29.74
CA PHE A 36 1.05 35.14 -29.63
C PHE A 36 0.53 34.68 -28.28
N SER A 37 -0.73 34.23 -28.27
CA SER A 37 -1.21 33.30 -27.26
C SER A 37 -0.29 32.09 -27.33
N SER A 38 0.75 32.09 -26.51
CA SER A 38 1.53 30.91 -26.20
C SER A 38 0.57 29.91 -25.56
N SER A 39 -0.05 29.08 -26.40
CA SER A 39 -0.78 27.90 -25.97
C SER A 39 0.19 27.04 -25.19
N THR A 40 0.23 27.21 -23.88
CA THR A 40 0.96 26.33 -22.98
C THR A 40 0.34 24.96 -23.13
N ILE A 41 0.96 24.12 -23.96
CA ILE A 41 0.61 22.72 -24.11
C ILE A 41 0.79 22.11 -22.71
N THR A 42 -0.32 21.98 -21.97
CA THR A 42 -0.32 21.35 -20.66
C THR A 42 0.01 19.89 -20.89
N ALA A 43 1.23 19.50 -20.52
CA ALA A 43 1.76 18.20 -20.84
C ALA A 43 0.95 17.07 -20.22
N THR A 44 0.90 15.95 -20.93
CA THR A 44 0.40 14.68 -20.42
C THR A 44 1.16 14.27 -19.16
N ASP A 45 0.43 14.03 -18.07
CA ASP A 45 0.98 13.43 -16.85
C ASP A 45 0.57 11.96 -16.68
N THR A 46 -0.44 11.50 -17.41
CA THR A 46 -1.03 10.16 -17.25
C THR A 46 -1.27 9.51 -18.59
N VAL A 47 -0.73 8.30 -18.79
CA VAL A 47 -1.01 7.47 -19.97
C VAL A 47 -2.10 6.47 -19.63
N VAL A 48 -3.07 6.31 -20.53
CA VAL A 48 -4.20 5.39 -20.38
C VAL A 48 -4.15 4.35 -21.49
N VAL A 49 -3.63 3.15 -21.16
CA VAL A 49 -3.56 1.99 -22.06
C VAL A 49 -4.92 1.29 -22.02
N CYS A 50 -5.78 1.60 -22.99
CA CYS A 50 -7.19 1.19 -22.96
C CYS A 50 -7.73 0.83 -24.36
N PRO A 51 -8.22 -0.42 -24.55
CA PRO A 51 -8.92 -0.84 -25.75
C PRO A 51 -10.11 0.07 -26.08
N THR A 52 -10.31 0.37 -27.36
CA THR A 52 -11.38 1.27 -27.82
C THR A 52 -12.78 0.93 -27.27
N PRO A 53 -13.23 -0.35 -27.17
CA PRO A 53 -14.54 -0.68 -26.63
C PRO A 53 -14.75 -0.31 -25.15
N LEU A 54 -13.69 -0.21 -24.35
CA LEU A 54 -13.78 0.10 -22.92
C LEU A 54 -13.80 1.62 -22.63
N ARG A 55 -13.45 2.46 -23.61
CA ARG A 55 -13.27 3.92 -23.40
C ARG A 55 -14.53 4.63 -22.93
N SER A 56 -15.71 4.25 -23.44
CA SER A 56 -16.97 4.87 -23.04
C SER A 56 -17.30 4.62 -21.56
N ALA A 57 -16.98 3.43 -21.04
CA ALA A 57 -17.18 3.08 -19.63
C ALA A 57 -16.12 3.71 -18.71
N LEU A 58 -14.92 4.00 -19.24
CA LEU A 58 -13.87 4.73 -18.53
C LEU A 58 -14.11 6.25 -18.48
N GLN A 59 -14.96 6.81 -19.37
CA GLN A 59 -15.15 8.26 -19.49
C GLN A 59 -15.44 9.00 -18.14
N PRO A 60 -16.26 8.48 -17.21
CA PRO A 60 -16.46 9.12 -15.91
C PRO A 60 -15.18 9.21 -15.06
N TRP A 61 -14.28 8.23 -15.17
CA TRP A 61 -12.96 8.25 -14.53
C TRP A 61 -12.08 9.35 -15.14
N CYS A 62 -12.07 9.45 -16.48
CA CYS A 62 -11.31 10.47 -17.20
C CYS A 62 -11.70 11.87 -16.72
N GLU A 63 -12.99 12.18 -16.74
CA GLU A 63 -13.52 13.48 -16.30
C GLU A 63 -13.23 13.76 -14.82
N TYR A 64 -13.24 12.72 -13.97
CA TYR A 64 -12.91 12.87 -12.56
C TYR A 64 -11.44 13.23 -12.35
N ARG A 65 -10.51 12.57 -13.05
CA ARG A 65 -9.08 12.87 -12.98
C ARG A 65 -8.71 14.20 -13.66
N GLU A 66 -9.36 14.56 -14.77
CA GLU A 66 -9.19 15.88 -15.40
C GLU A 66 -9.66 17.03 -14.50
N LYS A 67 -10.76 16.85 -13.74
CA LYS A 67 -11.21 17.81 -12.71
C LYS A 67 -10.23 17.93 -11.54
N GLN A 68 -9.40 16.91 -11.29
CA GLN A 68 -8.29 16.96 -10.34
C GLN A 68 -7.00 17.56 -10.93
N GLY A 69 -6.99 17.91 -12.23
CA GLY A 69 -5.89 18.57 -12.92
C GLY A 69 -5.04 17.68 -13.82
N HIS A 70 -5.29 16.36 -13.85
CA HIS A 70 -4.53 15.42 -14.67
C HIS A 70 -4.74 15.65 -16.17
N LYS A 71 -3.75 15.22 -16.97
CA LYS A 71 -3.74 15.35 -18.43
C LYS A 71 -3.49 13.97 -19.04
N LEU A 72 -4.56 13.41 -19.60
CA LEU A 72 -4.65 12.03 -20.00
C LEU A 72 -4.25 11.86 -21.48
N GLN A 73 -3.42 10.88 -21.79
CA GLN A 73 -3.13 10.46 -23.16
C GLN A 73 -3.49 8.98 -23.35
N PHE A 74 -4.42 8.72 -24.26
CA PHE A 74 -4.79 7.35 -24.59
C PHE A 74 -3.74 6.67 -25.48
N VAL A 75 -3.48 5.39 -25.19
CA VAL A 75 -2.76 4.45 -26.04
C VAL A 75 -3.68 3.25 -26.29
N VAL A 76 -3.81 2.82 -27.55
CA VAL A 76 -4.51 1.55 -27.87
C VAL A 76 -3.52 0.41 -27.63
N PRO A 77 -3.89 -0.66 -26.91
CA PRO A 77 -3.09 -1.87 -26.80
C PRO A 77 -2.77 -2.46 -28.18
N ALA A 78 -1.50 -2.72 -28.43
CA ALA A 78 -1.04 -3.49 -29.58
C ALA A 78 -1.07 -5.00 -29.28
N ALA A 79 -0.85 -5.82 -30.31
CA ALA A 79 -0.85 -7.29 -30.20
C ALA A 79 0.20 -7.86 -29.23
N THR A 80 1.19 -7.08 -28.80
CA THR A 80 2.17 -7.48 -27.79
C THR A 80 2.45 -6.34 -26.81
N ALA A 81 2.87 -6.68 -25.59
CA ALA A 81 3.22 -5.69 -24.57
C ALA A 81 4.40 -4.80 -24.99
N GLY A 82 5.39 -5.38 -25.70
CA GLY A 82 6.53 -4.64 -26.24
C GLY A 82 6.13 -3.57 -27.27
N LEU A 83 5.18 -3.85 -28.16
CA LEU A 83 4.67 -2.85 -29.13
C LEU A 83 3.85 -1.75 -28.45
N THR A 84 3.08 -2.11 -27.42
CA THR A 84 2.35 -1.15 -26.59
C THR A 84 3.33 -0.23 -25.84
N ARG A 85 4.37 -0.78 -25.19
CA ARG A 85 5.45 0.00 -24.54
C ARG A 85 6.20 0.88 -25.54
N ALA A 86 6.53 0.39 -26.74
CA ALA A 86 7.18 1.20 -27.77
C ALA A 86 6.33 2.44 -28.14
N THR A 87 5.00 2.30 -28.20
CA THR A 87 4.08 3.42 -28.39
C THR A 87 4.13 4.42 -27.23
N ILE A 88 4.16 3.95 -25.98
CA ILE A 88 4.28 4.79 -24.78
C ILE A 88 5.60 5.58 -24.79
N LEU A 89 6.73 4.93 -25.09
CA LEU A 89 8.06 5.56 -25.10
C LEU A 89 8.26 6.56 -26.25
N ALA A 90 7.44 6.46 -27.29
CA ALA A 90 7.40 7.39 -28.43
C ALA A 90 6.48 8.60 -28.20
N LEU A 91 5.77 8.69 -27.07
CA LEU A 91 4.89 9.82 -26.78
C LEU A 91 5.67 11.15 -26.68
N PRO A 92 5.13 12.26 -27.24
CA PRO A 92 5.65 13.59 -26.98
C PRO A 92 5.65 13.88 -25.47
N GLN A 93 6.67 14.58 -24.99
CA GLN A 93 6.77 15.01 -23.59
C GLN A 93 6.74 13.87 -22.55
N ARG A 94 7.12 12.63 -22.92
CA ARG A 94 7.15 11.45 -22.02
C ARG A 94 7.79 11.68 -20.64
N SER A 95 8.75 12.60 -20.55
CA SER A 95 9.42 13.01 -19.30
C SER A 95 8.51 13.72 -18.29
N GLN A 96 7.26 14.03 -18.66
CA GLN A 96 6.25 14.63 -17.80
C GLN A 96 5.19 13.61 -17.34
N VAL A 97 5.18 12.41 -17.93
CA VAL A 97 4.34 11.29 -17.47
C VAL A 97 4.79 10.86 -16.07
N LYS A 98 3.81 10.71 -15.18
CA LYS A 98 3.96 10.28 -13.78
C LYS A 98 3.18 9.00 -13.48
N ALA A 99 2.18 8.67 -14.29
CA ALA A 99 1.33 7.51 -14.10
C ALA A 99 0.94 6.81 -15.41
N ILE A 100 0.72 5.50 -15.34
CA ILE A 100 0.15 4.66 -16.40
C ILE A 100 -1.00 3.85 -15.82
N LEU A 101 -2.20 4.04 -16.36
CA LEU A 101 -3.35 3.18 -16.10
C LEU A 101 -3.50 2.17 -17.25
N ILE A 102 -3.51 0.88 -16.92
CA ILE A 102 -3.89 -0.20 -17.83
C ILE A 102 -5.35 -0.55 -17.59
N VAL A 103 -6.17 -0.65 -18.64
CA VAL A 103 -7.60 -0.96 -18.54
C VAL A 103 -7.92 -2.16 -19.42
N GLY A 104 -8.32 -3.26 -18.79
CA GLY A 104 -8.53 -4.56 -19.42
C GLY A 104 -7.69 -5.64 -18.75
N ASP A 105 -8.22 -6.86 -18.77
CA ASP A 105 -7.52 -8.05 -18.26
C ASP A 105 -6.34 -8.49 -19.15
N ALA A 106 -5.48 -9.41 -18.70
CA ALA A 106 -4.41 -9.99 -19.51
C ALA A 106 -4.91 -11.23 -20.31
N PRO A 107 -4.21 -11.60 -21.39
CA PRO A 107 -4.36 -12.94 -21.96
C PRO A 107 -3.82 -13.99 -20.97
N SER A 108 -4.57 -15.08 -20.77
CA SER A 108 -4.15 -16.18 -19.90
C SER A 108 -2.83 -16.80 -20.37
N TYR A 109 -1.95 -17.07 -19.42
CA TYR A 109 -0.66 -17.71 -19.63
C TYR A 109 -0.82 -19.17 -20.04
N VAL A 110 -0.25 -19.51 -21.20
CA VAL A 110 -0.09 -20.88 -21.68
C VAL A 110 1.39 -21.23 -21.50
N GLY A 111 1.68 -22.00 -20.45
CA GLY A 111 3.04 -22.46 -20.17
C GLY A 111 3.57 -23.31 -21.33
N VAL A 112 4.79 -22.99 -21.78
CA VAL A 112 5.48 -23.78 -22.81
C VAL A 112 6.20 -24.95 -22.13
N ASP A 113 5.88 -26.18 -22.52
CA ASP A 113 6.58 -27.38 -22.05
C ASP A 113 8.10 -27.27 -22.31
N THR A 114 8.89 -27.16 -21.24
CA THR A 114 10.33 -26.90 -21.30
C THR A 114 11.18 -28.10 -21.75
N GLY A 115 10.56 -29.08 -22.43
CA GLY A 115 11.24 -30.25 -23.01
C GLY A 115 11.96 -29.98 -24.34
N SER A 116 11.64 -28.88 -25.05
CA SER A 116 12.27 -28.55 -26.34
C SER A 116 13.13 -27.28 -26.26
N LYS A 117 14.34 -27.33 -26.85
CA LYS A 117 15.25 -26.18 -26.99
C LYS A 117 14.83 -25.28 -28.17
N LEU A 118 13.58 -24.85 -28.19
CA LEU A 118 13.03 -23.92 -29.18
C LEU A 118 12.49 -22.66 -28.49
N GLN A 119 12.59 -21.53 -29.21
CA GLN A 119 12.47 -20.19 -28.65
C GLN A 119 11.10 -19.91 -28.02
N SER A 120 11.10 -19.13 -26.94
CA SER A 120 9.92 -18.62 -26.24
C SER A 120 8.99 -17.85 -27.20
N LYS A 121 7.98 -18.53 -27.70
CA LYS A 121 6.78 -17.95 -28.29
C LYS A 121 5.59 -18.52 -27.54
N SER A 122 5.18 -17.87 -26.46
CA SER A 122 3.90 -18.17 -25.82
C SER A 122 2.82 -18.03 -26.90
N PRO A 123 2.08 -19.10 -27.25
CA PRO A 123 0.98 -18.99 -28.18
C PRO A 123 -0.14 -18.28 -27.42
N LEU A 124 -0.27 -16.96 -27.62
CA LEU A 124 -1.44 -16.24 -27.14
C LEU A 124 -2.67 -16.93 -27.72
N ALA A 125 -3.58 -17.36 -26.84
CA ALA A 125 -4.97 -17.54 -27.21
C ALA A 125 -5.47 -16.27 -27.92
N SER A 126 -6.37 -16.40 -28.88
CA SER A 126 -6.86 -15.27 -29.68
C SER A 126 -7.26 -14.10 -28.77
N LEU A 127 -6.49 -13.01 -28.82
CA LEU A 127 -6.69 -11.85 -27.95
C LEU A 127 -8.14 -11.38 -28.03
N SER A 128 -8.81 -11.36 -26.88
CA SER A 128 -10.06 -10.61 -26.76
C SER A 128 -9.79 -9.14 -27.09
N SER A 129 -10.74 -8.49 -27.75
CA SER A 129 -10.66 -7.04 -28.05
C SER A 129 -10.68 -6.15 -26.80
N LEU A 130 -10.81 -6.75 -25.61
CA LEU A 130 -10.78 -6.11 -24.29
C LEU A 130 -9.50 -6.39 -23.49
N GLN A 131 -8.63 -7.30 -23.95
CA GLN A 131 -7.41 -7.68 -23.23
C GLN A 131 -6.23 -6.76 -23.53
N VAL A 132 -5.37 -6.57 -22.53
CA VAL A 132 -4.09 -5.87 -22.62
C VAL A 132 -2.95 -6.83 -22.26
N PRO A 133 -2.10 -7.23 -23.23
CA PRO A 133 -0.94 -8.08 -22.98
C PRO A 133 -0.05 -7.58 -21.83
N THR A 134 0.67 -8.51 -21.17
CA THR A 134 1.65 -8.22 -20.13
C THR A 134 3.04 -8.72 -20.52
N PHE A 135 4.08 -8.41 -19.74
CA PHE A 135 5.42 -8.94 -19.95
C PHE A 135 5.66 -10.21 -19.14
N TYR A 136 6.53 -11.07 -19.66
CA TYR A 136 6.94 -12.32 -19.01
C TYR A 136 8.45 -12.28 -18.76
N HIS A 137 8.84 -12.34 -17.49
CA HIS A 137 10.24 -12.31 -17.05
C HIS A 137 10.66 -13.69 -16.57
N ARG A 138 11.73 -14.25 -17.12
CA ARG A 138 12.23 -15.56 -16.70
C ARG A 138 12.63 -15.57 -15.22
N ALA A 139 12.02 -16.47 -14.46
CA ALA A 139 12.34 -16.74 -13.07
C ALA A 139 13.73 -17.38 -12.91
N LYS A 140 14.37 -17.08 -11.77
CA LYS A 140 15.63 -17.64 -11.29
C LYS A 140 15.52 -18.16 -9.85
N VAL A 141 14.86 -17.42 -8.95
CA VAL A 141 14.74 -17.76 -7.53
C VAL A 141 13.44 -18.50 -7.28
N ASN A 142 12.29 -17.89 -7.58
CA ASN A 142 11.00 -18.48 -7.19
C ASN A 142 10.67 -19.81 -7.91
N VAL A 143 11.23 -20.05 -9.09
CA VAL A 143 11.13 -21.35 -9.81
C VAL A 143 11.76 -22.51 -9.03
N LEU A 144 12.75 -22.26 -8.16
CA LEU A 144 13.34 -23.28 -7.28
C LEU A 144 12.35 -23.76 -6.21
N PHE A 145 11.22 -23.05 -6.03
CA PHE A 145 10.17 -23.31 -5.05
C PHE A 145 8.82 -23.63 -5.70
N GLY A 146 8.84 -24.13 -6.94
CA GLY A 146 7.64 -24.60 -7.66
C GLY A 146 6.81 -23.50 -8.33
N SER A 147 7.34 -22.28 -8.47
CA SER A 147 6.72 -21.25 -9.32
C SER A 147 6.72 -21.65 -10.80
N ASP A 148 5.78 -21.10 -11.56
CA ASP A 148 5.91 -21.03 -13.02
C ASP A 148 7.27 -20.41 -13.43
N PRO A 149 7.89 -20.85 -14.54
CA PRO A 149 9.22 -20.41 -14.97
C PRO A 149 9.26 -18.98 -15.51
N GLU A 150 8.11 -18.34 -15.73
CA GLU A 150 7.99 -16.96 -16.18
C GLU A 150 7.03 -16.18 -15.27
N ILE A 151 7.45 -14.98 -14.88
CA ILE A 151 6.74 -14.03 -14.03
C ILE A 151 5.98 -13.05 -14.92
N ALA A 152 4.65 -13.08 -14.87
CA ALA A 152 3.82 -12.01 -15.45
C ALA A 152 4.05 -10.69 -14.70
N SER A 153 4.29 -9.61 -15.44
CA SER A 153 4.51 -8.28 -14.87
C SER A 153 4.12 -7.16 -15.83
N ASP A 154 3.36 -6.19 -15.34
CA ASP A 154 3.18 -4.93 -16.07
C ASP A 154 4.33 -3.94 -15.83
N SER A 155 5.24 -4.21 -14.89
CA SER A 155 6.28 -3.25 -14.45
C SER A 155 7.09 -2.66 -15.60
N HIS A 156 7.37 -3.46 -16.63
CA HIS A 156 8.16 -3.00 -17.77
C HIS A 156 7.43 -1.98 -18.67
N TYR A 157 6.10 -1.79 -18.52
CA TYR A 157 5.41 -0.65 -19.12
C TYR A 157 5.83 0.70 -18.52
N ALA A 158 6.17 0.71 -17.22
CA ALA A 158 6.57 1.87 -16.46
C ALA A 158 8.09 2.03 -16.33
N ASP A 159 8.85 1.07 -16.85
CA ASP A 159 10.30 1.14 -17.08
C ASP A 159 10.54 1.97 -18.34
N PHE A 160 11.11 3.18 -18.22
CA PHE A 160 11.33 4.11 -19.33
C PHE A 160 12.79 4.19 -19.76
N ASP A 161 13.76 3.97 -18.86
CA ASP A 161 15.20 4.01 -19.18
C ASP A 161 15.81 2.64 -19.54
N GLY A 162 15.13 1.53 -19.23
CA GLY A 162 15.58 0.16 -19.49
C GLY A 162 16.39 -0.48 -18.35
N ASP A 163 16.49 0.12 -17.16
CA ASP A 163 17.28 -0.43 -16.04
C ASP A 163 16.59 -1.62 -15.30
N GLY A 164 15.33 -1.92 -15.64
CA GLY A 164 14.53 -2.99 -15.03
C GLY A 164 13.68 -2.56 -13.84
N ARG A 165 13.61 -1.25 -13.54
CA ARG A 165 12.77 -0.65 -12.49
C ARG A 165 11.57 0.09 -13.07
N VAL A 166 10.64 0.48 -12.20
CA VAL A 166 9.53 1.37 -12.55
C VAL A 166 9.95 2.82 -12.33
N ASP A 167 9.79 3.67 -13.34
CA ASP A 167 10.04 5.12 -13.28
C ASP A 167 8.79 5.93 -12.95
N VAL A 168 7.61 5.38 -13.31
CA VAL A 168 6.31 6.01 -13.15
C VAL A 168 5.33 5.11 -12.39
N ALA A 169 4.30 5.71 -11.78
CA ALA A 169 3.25 4.98 -11.09
C ALA A 169 2.47 4.12 -12.08
N LEU A 170 2.04 2.92 -11.65
CA LEU A 170 1.43 1.93 -12.54
C LEU A 170 0.32 1.17 -11.81
N GLY A 171 -0.81 0.98 -12.47
CA GLY A 171 -1.90 0.13 -12.01
C GLY A 171 -2.74 -0.43 -13.16
N ARG A 172 -3.35 -1.59 -12.94
CA ARG A 172 -4.24 -2.27 -13.89
C ARG A 172 -5.67 -2.35 -13.33
N LEU A 173 -6.67 -2.10 -14.16
CA LEU A 173 -8.06 -2.50 -13.92
C LEU A 173 -8.30 -3.80 -14.71
N PRO A 174 -8.21 -4.99 -14.09
CA PRO A 174 -8.31 -6.29 -14.76
C PRO A 174 -9.78 -6.61 -15.03
N VAL A 175 -10.35 -5.95 -16.04
CA VAL A 175 -11.77 -6.07 -16.41
C VAL A 175 -11.92 -6.92 -17.66
N GLU A 176 -12.81 -7.90 -17.60
CA GLU A 176 -13.18 -8.78 -18.70
C GLU A 176 -14.33 -8.18 -19.54
N ASN A 177 -15.08 -7.21 -19.00
CA ASN A 177 -16.23 -6.61 -19.66
C ASN A 177 -16.54 -5.15 -19.24
N ILE A 178 -17.45 -4.51 -19.99
CA ILE A 178 -17.89 -3.12 -19.82
C ILE A 178 -18.58 -2.87 -18.47
N GLN A 179 -19.36 -3.83 -17.95
CA GLN A 179 -20.10 -3.67 -16.71
C GLN A 179 -19.15 -3.62 -15.51
N GLN A 180 -18.22 -4.58 -15.40
CA GLN A 180 -17.16 -4.60 -14.38
C GLN A 180 -16.40 -3.27 -14.33
N LEU A 181 -16.04 -2.71 -15.49
CA LEU A 181 -15.36 -1.42 -15.57
C LEU A 181 -16.23 -0.27 -15.05
N THR A 182 -17.50 -0.24 -15.46
CA THR A 182 -18.46 0.80 -15.04
C THR A 182 -18.65 0.79 -13.52
N GLU A 183 -18.83 -0.39 -12.93
CA GLU A 183 -19.00 -0.59 -11.49
C GLU A 183 -17.73 -0.22 -10.71
N LEU A 184 -16.54 -0.64 -11.18
CA LEU A 184 -15.27 -0.31 -10.53
C LEU A 184 -14.94 1.18 -10.61
N VAL A 185 -15.17 1.83 -11.75
CA VAL A 185 -15.00 3.29 -11.92
C VAL A 185 -15.91 4.07 -10.97
N GLN A 186 -17.18 3.67 -10.84
CA GLN A 186 -18.10 4.31 -9.91
C GLN A 186 -17.62 4.14 -8.44
N ARG A 187 -17.12 2.96 -8.07
CA ARG A 187 -16.56 2.69 -6.73
C ARG A 187 -15.30 3.52 -6.45
N ILE A 188 -14.39 3.68 -7.42
CA ILE A 188 -13.19 4.54 -7.31
C ILE A 188 -13.60 6.01 -7.04
N ILE A 189 -14.56 6.53 -7.80
CA ILE A 189 -15.04 7.91 -7.65
C ILE A 189 -15.75 8.11 -6.29
N SER A 190 -16.57 7.14 -5.86
CA SER A 190 -17.22 7.19 -4.55
C SER A 190 -16.23 7.04 -3.38
N TYR A 191 -15.17 6.24 -3.52
CA TYR A 191 -14.12 6.12 -2.50
C TYR A 191 -13.50 7.49 -2.15
N GLU A 192 -13.09 8.27 -3.17
CA GLU A 192 -12.45 9.58 -2.97
C GLU A 192 -13.41 10.71 -2.58
N LYS A 193 -14.72 10.54 -2.77
CA LYS A 193 -15.72 11.56 -2.46
C LYS A 193 -16.48 11.31 -1.16
N ASP A 194 -16.95 10.09 -0.97
CA ASP A 194 -18.04 9.80 -0.03
C ASP A 194 -17.48 9.27 1.31
N TYR A 195 -16.30 8.62 1.28
CA TYR A 195 -15.65 8.02 2.46
C TYR A 195 -14.65 8.92 3.19
N VAL A 196 -14.48 10.18 2.75
CA VAL A 196 -13.48 11.12 3.31
C VAL A 196 -13.61 11.35 4.83
N ASN A 197 -14.78 11.07 5.40
CA ASN A 197 -15.12 11.29 6.82
C ASN A 197 -15.37 10.00 7.60
N HIS A 198 -15.30 8.83 6.96
CA HIS A 198 -15.74 7.60 7.58
C HIS A 198 -14.80 7.18 8.72
N ALA A 199 -15.35 6.87 9.89
CA ALA A 199 -14.56 6.60 11.10
C ALA A 199 -13.55 5.44 10.92
N SER A 200 -13.92 4.42 10.13
CA SER A 200 -13.03 3.27 9.88
C SER A 200 -11.81 3.58 9.00
N LYS A 201 -11.69 4.78 8.43
CA LYS A 201 -10.45 5.20 7.71
C LYS A 201 -9.21 5.31 8.63
N ARG A 202 -9.39 5.16 9.95
CA ARG A 202 -8.29 4.98 10.93
C ARG A 202 -7.89 3.52 11.20
N ASN A 203 -8.61 2.54 10.64
CA ASN A 203 -8.37 1.12 10.88
C ASN A 203 -7.35 0.52 9.90
N VAL A 204 -6.52 -0.38 10.40
CA VAL A 204 -5.66 -1.28 9.61
C VAL A 204 -5.85 -2.70 10.16
N HIS A 205 -6.30 -3.61 9.31
CA HIS A 205 -6.57 -5.00 9.70
C HIS A 205 -5.46 -5.92 9.18
N PHE A 206 -4.78 -6.64 10.05
CA PHE A 206 -3.83 -7.69 9.67
C PHE A 206 -4.43 -9.07 9.86
N ILE A 207 -4.34 -9.90 8.83
CA ILE A 207 -4.72 -11.31 8.86
C ILE A 207 -3.44 -12.11 8.55
N ALA A 208 -3.09 -13.09 9.38
CA ALA A 208 -1.83 -13.83 9.26
C ALA A 208 -2.06 -15.35 9.15
N GLY A 209 -1.35 -16.01 8.24
CA GLY A 209 -1.12 -17.45 8.21
C GLY A 209 0.10 -17.85 9.05
N VAL A 210 0.27 -19.15 9.31
CA VAL A 210 1.52 -19.67 9.93
C VAL A 210 2.58 -19.80 8.85
N GLY A 211 3.82 -19.40 9.15
CA GLY A 211 4.94 -19.49 8.20
C GLY A 211 5.25 -20.93 7.77
N GLY A 212 5.34 -21.87 8.71
CA GLY A 212 5.59 -23.27 8.40
C GLY A 212 7.03 -23.56 7.95
N PHE A 213 7.94 -22.59 8.11
CA PHE A 213 9.36 -22.73 7.80
C PHE A 213 10.16 -23.39 8.95
N GLY A 214 9.47 -23.72 10.04
CA GLY A 214 10.03 -24.32 11.24
C GLY A 214 10.15 -23.32 12.39
N PRO A 215 10.18 -23.76 13.66
CA PRO A 215 9.94 -22.89 14.82
C PRO A 215 10.89 -21.69 14.94
N LEU A 216 12.15 -21.85 14.53
CA LEU A 216 13.15 -20.77 14.57
C LEU A 216 12.88 -19.67 13.53
N ALA A 217 12.60 -20.06 12.29
CA ALA A 217 12.32 -19.13 11.20
C ALA A 217 10.96 -18.44 11.41
N ASP A 218 9.93 -19.20 11.78
CA ASP A 218 8.60 -18.67 12.07
C ASP A 218 8.64 -17.69 13.27
N GLY A 219 9.33 -18.04 14.36
CA GLY A 219 9.50 -17.15 15.51
C GLY A 219 10.25 -15.86 15.18
N LEU A 220 11.23 -15.92 14.26
CA LEU A 220 11.94 -14.74 13.79
C LEU A 220 11.04 -13.84 12.92
N ILE A 221 10.29 -14.42 11.99
CA ILE A 221 9.26 -13.73 11.18
C ILE A 221 8.24 -13.01 12.06
N ASP A 222 7.78 -13.67 13.14
CA ASP A 222 6.87 -13.10 14.14
C ASP A 222 7.47 -11.85 14.82
N VAL A 223 8.75 -11.92 15.25
CA VAL A 223 9.46 -10.79 15.87
C VAL A 223 9.62 -9.60 14.92
N ILE A 224 9.97 -9.86 13.66
CA ILE A 224 10.13 -8.81 12.63
C ILE A 224 8.79 -8.16 12.33
N SER A 225 7.74 -8.96 12.14
CA SER A 225 6.39 -8.48 11.84
C SER A 225 5.89 -7.58 12.97
N ARG A 226 6.05 -7.99 14.23
CA ARG A 226 5.74 -7.15 15.41
C ARG A 226 6.53 -5.84 15.42
N ARG A 227 7.83 -5.87 15.08
CA ARG A 227 8.68 -4.66 15.00
C ARG A 227 8.24 -3.71 13.88
N LEU A 228 7.95 -4.22 12.68
CA LEU A 228 7.52 -3.41 11.54
C LEU A 228 6.13 -2.81 11.78
N ILE A 229 5.15 -3.60 12.27
CA ILE A 229 3.80 -3.11 12.57
C ILE A 229 3.81 -2.13 13.76
N GLY A 230 4.59 -2.43 14.81
CA GLY A 230 4.72 -1.59 16.00
C GLY A 230 5.41 -0.26 15.75
N GLY A 231 6.44 -0.22 14.89
CA GLY A 231 7.21 0.98 14.58
C GLY A 231 6.78 1.75 13.32
N GLY A 232 6.20 1.07 12.33
CA GLY A 232 5.88 1.63 11.02
C GLY A 232 4.49 2.28 10.93
N ILE A 233 3.55 1.90 11.78
CA ILE A 233 2.18 2.45 11.78
C ILE A 233 2.03 3.50 12.91
N PRO A 234 1.49 4.71 12.67
CA PRO A 234 1.25 5.73 13.69
C PRO A 234 0.36 5.21 14.82
N GLY A 235 0.68 5.55 16.08
CA GLY A 235 -0.09 5.12 17.27
C GLY A 235 -1.54 5.64 17.32
N SER A 236 -1.85 6.66 16.52
CA SER A 236 -3.18 7.23 16.33
C SER A 236 -4.10 6.38 15.44
N LEU A 237 -3.56 5.40 14.70
CA LEU A 237 -4.34 4.43 13.93
C LEU A 237 -4.70 3.20 14.77
N ASN A 238 -5.91 2.68 14.54
CA ASN A 238 -6.36 1.43 15.12
C ASN A 238 -5.80 0.25 14.31
N VAL A 239 -5.26 -0.75 14.98
CA VAL A 239 -4.65 -1.92 14.33
C VAL A 239 -5.20 -3.18 14.97
N SER A 240 -5.79 -4.07 14.18
CA SER A 240 -6.20 -5.41 14.61
C SER A 240 -5.32 -6.49 13.99
N MET A 241 -5.27 -7.65 14.64
CA MET A 241 -4.59 -8.86 14.17
C MET A 241 -5.51 -10.07 14.31
N THR A 242 -5.62 -10.87 13.25
CA THR A 242 -6.33 -12.15 13.19
C THR A 242 -5.34 -13.21 12.69
N TYR A 243 -4.76 -13.99 13.58
CA TYR A 243 -3.65 -14.91 13.29
C TYR A 243 -4.14 -16.36 13.31
N ALA A 244 -4.01 -17.07 12.18
CA ALA A 244 -4.37 -18.47 11.97
C ALA A 244 -3.45 -19.47 12.69
N ASN A 245 -3.05 -19.14 13.92
CA ASN A 245 -2.29 -19.97 14.83
C ASN A 245 -3.12 -20.11 16.12
N TRP A 246 -3.67 -21.30 16.38
CA TRP A 246 -4.46 -21.56 17.59
C TRP A 246 -3.69 -21.28 18.89
N GLN A 247 -2.35 -21.29 18.86
CA GLN A 247 -1.51 -20.92 19.99
C GLN A 247 -1.35 -19.39 20.19
N SER A 248 -2.01 -18.56 19.38
CA SER A 248 -1.98 -17.11 19.47
C SER A 248 -3.22 -16.55 20.18
N PRO A 249 -3.09 -15.51 21.04
CA PRO A 249 -4.24 -14.75 21.53
C PRO A 249 -4.97 -13.99 20.42
N TYR A 250 -4.37 -13.86 19.24
CA TYR A 250 -4.98 -13.28 18.05
C TYR A 250 -5.74 -14.31 17.20
N CYS A 251 -5.96 -15.53 17.69
CA CYS A 251 -6.81 -16.53 17.05
C CYS A 251 -8.17 -16.59 17.77
N PRO A 252 -9.31 -16.28 17.11
CA PRO A 252 -10.64 -16.60 17.65
C PRO A 252 -10.84 -18.11 17.74
N ALA A 253 -12.01 -18.56 18.21
CA ALA A 253 -12.38 -19.97 18.15
C ALA A 253 -12.19 -20.51 16.70
N PRO A 254 -11.52 -21.65 16.47
CA PRO A 254 -11.11 -22.06 15.13
C PRO A 254 -12.24 -22.09 14.10
N THR A 255 -13.42 -22.57 14.49
CA THR A 255 -14.62 -22.64 13.63
C THR A 255 -15.15 -21.28 13.18
N GLU A 256 -14.80 -20.20 13.89
CA GLU A 256 -15.18 -18.82 13.59
C GLU A 256 -14.13 -18.10 12.75
N PHE A 257 -12.93 -18.67 12.56
CA PHE A 257 -11.78 -17.97 11.96
C PHE A 257 -12.06 -17.38 10.57
N SER A 258 -12.73 -18.14 9.70
CA SER A 258 -13.09 -17.69 8.35
C SER A 258 -14.10 -16.53 8.38
N SER A 259 -15.15 -16.63 9.21
CA SER A 259 -16.11 -15.54 9.42
C SER A 259 -15.43 -14.30 10.02
N THR A 260 -14.58 -14.46 11.04
CA THR A 260 -13.84 -13.34 11.64
C THR A 260 -12.94 -12.64 10.62
N THR A 261 -12.30 -13.39 9.72
CA THR A 261 -11.48 -12.86 8.61
C THR A 261 -12.33 -11.99 7.67
N ILE A 262 -13.51 -12.48 7.28
CA ILE A 262 -14.48 -11.76 6.44
C ILE A 262 -15.07 -10.55 7.19
N ASP A 263 -15.32 -10.66 8.49
CA ASP A 263 -15.86 -9.55 9.29
C ASP A 263 -14.84 -8.42 9.48
N ARG A 264 -13.55 -8.73 9.67
CA ARG A 264 -12.49 -7.71 9.65
C ARG A 264 -12.37 -7.01 8.30
N PHE A 265 -12.66 -7.71 7.20
CA PHE A 265 -12.77 -7.08 5.88
C PHE A 265 -14.02 -6.17 5.81
N ASN A 266 -15.17 -6.69 6.24
CA ASN A 266 -16.47 -6.03 6.16
C ASN A 266 -16.62 -4.82 7.12
N GLU A 267 -15.81 -4.71 8.17
CA GLU A 267 -15.64 -3.49 8.96
C GLU A 267 -15.12 -2.31 8.12
N GLY A 268 -14.35 -2.60 7.07
CA GLY A 268 -13.67 -1.62 6.24
C GLY A 268 -12.52 -0.92 6.97
N GLY A 269 -11.57 -0.41 6.20
CA GLY A 269 -10.37 0.19 6.76
C GLY A 269 -9.59 1.01 5.75
N LEU A 270 -8.47 1.59 6.20
CA LEU A 270 -7.48 2.15 5.30
C LEU A 270 -6.76 1.04 4.55
N PHE A 271 -6.37 -0.02 5.27
CA PHE A 271 -5.72 -1.22 4.72
C PHE A 271 -6.28 -2.49 5.34
N TRP A 272 -6.35 -3.55 4.51
CA TRP A 272 -6.51 -4.93 4.92
C TRP A 272 -5.30 -5.70 4.41
N VAL A 273 -4.49 -6.28 5.30
CA VAL A 273 -3.18 -6.85 4.97
C VAL A 273 -3.18 -8.34 5.31
N TYR A 274 -3.01 -9.18 4.30
CA TYR A 274 -2.75 -10.60 4.51
C TYR A 274 -1.25 -10.90 4.48
N MET A 275 -0.79 -11.78 5.36
CA MET A 275 0.60 -12.24 5.42
C MET A 275 0.62 -13.77 5.60
N GLY A 276 1.13 -14.53 4.64
CA GLY A 276 1.16 -16.00 4.74
C GLY A 276 1.14 -16.69 3.38
N HIS A 277 0.77 -17.98 3.36
CA HIS A 277 0.68 -18.74 2.12
C HIS A 277 -0.55 -18.36 1.31
N GLY A 278 -0.36 -18.28 -0.01
CA GLY A 278 -1.41 -17.94 -0.98
C GLY A 278 -1.42 -18.92 -2.13
N GLN A 279 -2.57 -18.99 -2.80
CA GLN A 279 -2.77 -19.63 -4.09
C GLN A 279 -3.71 -18.74 -4.90
N ARG A 280 -3.74 -18.94 -6.23
CA ARG A 280 -4.58 -18.17 -7.17
C ARG A 280 -6.04 -18.01 -6.70
N TYR A 281 -6.63 -19.03 -6.07
CA TYR A 281 -8.06 -19.08 -5.71
C TYR A 281 -8.37 -19.19 -4.20
N GLN A 282 -7.36 -19.18 -3.33
CA GLN A 282 -7.53 -19.25 -1.87
C GLN A 282 -6.28 -18.80 -1.10
N LEU A 283 -6.48 -18.41 0.16
CA LEU A 283 -5.43 -18.28 1.15
C LEU A 283 -5.21 -19.62 1.88
N ASP A 284 -4.24 -19.66 2.80
CA ASP A 284 -3.97 -20.82 3.65
C ASP A 284 -5.16 -21.18 4.58
N ALA A 285 -4.99 -22.22 5.39
CA ALA A 285 -5.96 -22.69 6.37
C ALA A 285 -5.36 -22.76 7.78
N LEU A 286 -6.13 -22.30 8.78
CA LEU A 286 -5.88 -22.60 10.18
C LEU A 286 -5.89 -24.12 10.40
N ARG A 287 -4.82 -24.63 11.01
CA ARG A 287 -4.73 -26.01 11.49
C ARG A 287 -4.82 -26.02 13.01
N ALA A 288 -5.94 -26.52 13.54
CA ALA A 288 -6.21 -26.61 14.97
C ALA A 288 -6.44 -28.07 15.40
N PRO A 289 -5.94 -28.50 16.58
CA PRO A 289 -6.09 -29.87 17.07
C PRO A 289 -7.55 -30.37 17.11
N GLY A 290 -7.83 -31.47 16.42
CA GLY A 290 -9.18 -32.06 16.37
C GLY A 290 -10.17 -31.35 15.42
N CYS A 291 -9.71 -30.35 14.66
CA CYS A 291 -10.46 -29.74 13.57
C CYS A 291 -9.92 -30.20 12.21
N PRO A 292 -10.74 -30.24 11.14
CA PRO A 292 -10.21 -30.24 9.77
C PRO A 292 -9.47 -28.92 9.49
N PRO A 293 -8.69 -28.80 8.40
CA PRO A 293 -8.11 -27.51 8.00
C PRO A 293 -9.22 -26.50 7.68
N LEU A 294 -9.21 -25.35 8.37
CA LEU A 294 -10.24 -24.32 8.30
C LEU A 294 -9.73 -23.15 7.45
N PRO A 295 -10.30 -22.88 6.26
CA PRO A 295 -9.76 -21.89 5.34
C PRO A 295 -9.80 -20.48 5.93
N ILE A 296 -8.76 -19.69 5.66
CA ILE A 296 -8.76 -18.26 5.98
C ILE A 296 -9.74 -17.54 5.04
N TYR A 297 -9.58 -17.73 3.73
CA TYR A 297 -10.45 -17.17 2.68
C TYR A 297 -10.33 -17.94 1.37
N ARG A 298 -11.44 -18.08 0.62
CA ARG A 298 -11.48 -18.70 -0.72
C ARG A 298 -12.26 -17.83 -1.71
N SER A 299 -12.07 -18.08 -3.01
CA SER A 299 -12.89 -17.50 -4.09
C SER A 299 -14.41 -17.64 -3.88
N SER A 300 -14.86 -18.74 -3.26
CA SER A 300 -16.27 -18.97 -2.88
C SER A 300 -16.80 -18.01 -1.81
N ASP A 301 -15.92 -17.34 -1.07
CA ASP A 301 -16.28 -16.39 -0.02
C ASP A 301 -16.47 -14.95 -0.54
N THR A 302 -16.12 -14.68 -1.81
CA THR A 302 -16.25 -13.35 -2.44
C THR A 302 -17.67 -12.78 -2.36
N ALA A 303 -18.71 -13.63 -2.44
CA ALA A 303 -20.10 -13.20 -2.29
C ALA A 303 -20.47 -12.72 -0.86
N LYS A 304 -19.65 -13.06 0.14
CA LYS A 304 -19.81 -12.65 1.55
C LYS A 304 -19.16 -11.30 1.86
N LEU A 305 -18.43 -10.72 0.90
CA LEU A 305 -17.90 -9.37 1.03
C LEU A 305 -19.06 -8.38 1.00
N LYS A 306 -19.16 -7.60 2.07
CA LYS A 306 -20.23 -6.65 2.40
C LYS A 306 -19.62 -5.52 3.24
N VAL A 307 -18.68 -4.78 2.65
CA VAL A 307 -17.99 -3.69 3.35
C VAL A 307 -18.98 -2.62 3.79
N ARG A 308 -19.04 -2.41 5.11
CA ARG A 308 -19.86 -1.40 5.79
C ARG A 308 -19.11 -0.08 5.98
N GLY A 309 -17.78 -0.15 6.07
CA GLY A 309 -16.91 1.01 6.25
C GLY A 309 -16.22 1.45 4.96
N VAL A 310 -15.00 2.00 5.07
CA VAL A 310 -14.17 2.32 3.92
C VAL A 310 -13.77 1.04 3.17
N PRO A 311 -14.04 0.91 1.86
CA PRO A 311 -13.49 -0.15 1.01
C PRO A 311 -11.97 -0.24 1.15
N PRO A 312 -11.41 -1.34 1.71
CA PRO A 312 -10.00 -1.37 2.08
C PRO A 312 -9.09 -1.44 0.85
N ILE A 313 -7.90 -0.85 0.97
CA ILE A 313 -6.77 -1.18 0.10
C ILE A 313 -6.21 -2.52 0.61
N CYS A 314 -6.27 -3.55 -0.22
CA CYS A 314 -5.78 -4.87 0.15
C CYS A 314 -4.31 -5.04 -0.21
N VAL A 315 -3.56 -5.67 0.68
CA VAL A 315 -2.14 -6.02 0.46
C VAL A 315 -1.97 -7.49 0.78
N PHE A 316 -1.65 -8.29 -0.23
CA PHE A 316 -1.32 -9.70 -0.06
C PHE A 316 0.19 -9.88 -0.06
N LEU A 317 0.77 -10.09 1.12
CA LEU A 317 2.11 -10.64 1.27
C LEU A 317 2.03 -12.18 1.17
N ALA A 318 1.69 -12.66 -0.04
CA ALA A 318 1.38 -14.05 -0.33
C ALA A 318 1.46 -14.41 -1.83
N CYS A 319 1.85 -15.65 -2.12
CA CYS A 319 2.00 -16.23 -3.45
C CYS A 319 0.73 -16.19 -4.30
N ASP A 320 0.87 -15.91 -5.61
CA ASP A 320 -0.12 -16.12 -6.67
C ASP A 320 -1.50 -15.42 -6.53
N THR A 321 -1.70 -14.68 -5.45
CA THR A 321 -2.98 -14.02 -5.09
C THR A 321 -3.44 -12.96 -6.09
N GLY A 322 -2.54 -12.48 -6.94
CA GLY A 322 -2.79 -11.51 -8.01
C GLY A 322 -2.30 -12.00 -9.37
N ALA A 323 -2.34 -13.32 -9.62
CA ALA A 323 -2.02 -13.93 -10.91
C ALA A 323 -3.11 -13.61 -11.97
N PHE A 324 -3.13 -12.35 -12.42
CA PHE A 324 -4.05 -11.82 -13.45
C PHE A 324 -3.84 -12.40 -14.84
N ASP A 325 -2.81 -13.23 -15.03
CA ASP A 325 -2.59 -14.04 -16.23
C ASP A 325 -3.09 -15.49 -16.07
N ALA A 326 -3.84 -15.81 -15.02
CA ALA A 326 -4.40 -17.13 -14.83
C ALA A 326 -5.56 -17.42 -15.81
N PRO A 327 -5.92 -18.71 -16.04
CA PRO A 327 -7.11 -19.06 -16.84
C PRO A 327 -8.46 -18.67 -16.20
N ARG A 328 -8.46 -18.16 -14.98
CA ARG A 328 -9.61 -17.65 -14.22
C ARG A 328 -9.11 -16.55 -13.29
N ALA A 329 -9.89 -15.50 -13.08
CA ALA A 329 -9.59 -14.44 -12.13
C ALA A 329 -9.11 -14.97 -10.76
N SER A 330 -7.99 -14.44 -10.28
CA SER A 330 -7.42 -14.70 -8.96
C SER A 330 -8.28 -14.12 -7.82
N ILE A 331 -7.98 -14.46 -6.57
CA ILE A 331 -8.69 -13.86 -5.42
C ILE A 331 -8.51 -12.34 -5.36
N GLY A 332 -7.36 -11.80 -5.75
CA GLY A 332 -7.15 -10.35 -5.76
C GLY A 332 -8.08 -9.65 -6.76
N GLU A 333 -8.26 -10.23 -7.94
CA GLU A 333 -9.17 -9.72 -8.97
C GLU A 333 -10.63 -9.86 -8.55
N GLN A 334 -11.02 -11.03 -8.03
CA GLN A 334 -12.36 -11.25 -7.51
C GLN A 334 -12.71 -10.29 -6.37
N MET A 335 -11.77 -10.03 -5.46
CA MET A 335 -11.97 -9.08 -4.35
C MET A 335 -11.99 -7.62 -4.82
N LEU A 336 -11.26 -7.27 -5.88
CA LEU A 336 -11.32 -5.93 -6.50
C LEU A 336 -12.65 -5.71 -7.24
N LEU A 337 -13.12 -6.70 -8.00
CA LEU A 337 -14.31 -6.60 -8.86
C LEU A 337 -15.63 -6.85 -8.11
N ALA A 338 -15.60 -7.41 -6.90
CA ALA A 338 -16.80 -7.57 -6.08
C ALA A 338 -17.46 -6.21 -5.75
N PRO A 339 -18.80 -6.08 -5.86
CA PRO A 339 -19.49 -4.80 -5.63
C PRO A 339 -19.19 -4.14 -4.27
N ASP A 340 -19.11 -4.93 -3.22
CA ASP A 340 -18.77 -4.49 -1.85
C ASP A 340 -17.35 -4.93 -1.45
N GLY A 341 -16.45 -5.04 -2.44
CA GLY A 341 -15.08 -5.55 -2.29
C GLY A 341 -14.02 -4.48 -1.99
N ALA A 342 -12.76 -4.84 -2.26
CA ALA A 342 -11.60 -3.99 -2.11
C ALA A 342 -11.60 -2.86 -3.15
N ILE A 343 -11.00 -1.71 -2.82
CA ILE A 343 -10.88 -0.60 -3.78
C ILE A 343 -9.64 -0.69 -4.66
N ALA A 344 -8.61 -1.36 -4.14
CA ALA A 344 -7.36 -1.66 -4.81
C ALA A 344 -6.73 -2.87 -4.13
N VAL A 345 -5.93 -3.63 -4.87
CA VAL A 345 -5.24 -4.81 -4.39
C VAL A 345 -3.79 -4.77 -4.86
N LEU A 346 -2.83 -4.82 -3.93
CA LEU A 346 -1.44 -5.14 -4.23
C LEU A 346 -1.22 -6.63 -3.96
N ALA A 347 -0.85 -7.39 -4.99
CA ALA A 347 -0.69 -8.83 -4.92
C ALA A 347 0.38 -9.34 -5.89
N ALA A 348 0.93 -10.53 -5.62
CA ALA A 348 1.93 -11.18 -6.45
C ALA A 348 1.29 -12.09 -7.53
N THR A 349 1.86 -12.08 -8.73
CA THR A 349 1.48 -12.97 -9.83
C THR A 349 2.02 -14.40 -9.69
N ARG A 350 3.00 -14.63 -8.79
CA ARG A 350 3.76 -15.87 -8.64
C ARG A 350 4.11 -16.16 -7.18
N VAL A 351 4.86 -17.24 -6.95
CA VAL A 351 5.43 -17.60 -5.64
C VAL A 351 6.37 -16.51 -5.13
N THR A 352 6.19 -16.13 -3.87
CA THR A 352 6.91 -15.07 -3.15
C THR A 352 7.83 -15.63 -2.06
N MET A 353 8.86 -14.87 -1.68
CA MET A 353 9.85 -15.22 -0.66
C MET A 353 9.78 -14.23 0.52
N PRO A 354 9.92 -14.69 1.78
CA PRO A 354 9.60 -13.88 2.96
C PRO A 354 10.60 -12.74 3.22
N TYR A 355 11.85 -12.86 2.77
CA TYR A 355 12.82 -11.77 2.89
C TYR A 355 12.43 -10.56 2.00
N ALA A 356 12.26 -10.76 0.70
CA ALA A 356 11.87 -9.68 -0.21
C ALA A 356 10.49 -9.11 0.12
N MET A 357 9.54 -9.93 0.58
CA MET A 357 8.25 -9.45 1.13
C MET A 357 8.44 -8.55 2.36
N SER A 358 9.33 -8.92 3.30
CA SER A 358 9.62 -8.10 4.48
C SER A 358 10.26 -6.74 4.12
N VAL A 359 11.15 -6.73 3.12
CA VAL A 359 11.76 -5.49 2.61
C VAL A 359 10.73 -4.61 1.89
N MET A 360 9.84 -5.20 1.08
CA MET A 360 8.75 -4.48 0.43
C MET A 360 7.78 -3.91 1.47
N GLY A 361 7.38 -4.70 2.46
CA GLY A 361 6.48 -4.30 3.55
C GLY A 361 7.00 -3.13 4.37
N ASP A 362 8.28 -3.14 4.78
CA ASP A 362 8.91 -1.98 5.45
C ASP A 362 8.86 -0.72 4.59
N SER A 363 9.16 -0.86 3.29
CA SER A 363 9.11 0.28 2.38
C SER A 363 7.70 0.83 2.21
N MET A 364 6.70 -0.03 1.97
CA MET A 364 5.29 0.36 1.89
C MET A 364 4.83 1.09 3.16
N LEU A 365 5.16 0.57 4.35
CA LEU A 365 4.84 1.24 5.62
C LEU A 365 5.48 2.65 5.69
N ARG A 366 6.73 2.81 5.23
CA ARG A 366 7.37 4.13 5.19
C ARG A 366 6.74 5.06 4.15
N GLN A 367 6.48 4.61 2.92
CA GLN A 367 5.84 5.46 1.91
C GLN A 367 4.41 5.86 2.32
N ALA A 368 3.65 4.92 2.90
CA ALA A 368 2.29 5.18 3.34
C ALA A 368 2.21 6.07 4.61
N PHE A 369 3.01 5.82 5.64
CA PHE A 369 2.80 6.44 6.94
C PHE A 369 3.87 7.46 7.37
N LYS A 370 5.12 7.30 6.93
CA LYS A 370 6.20 8.28 7.22
C LYS A 370 6.21 9.40 6.18
N TYR A 371 6.18 9.04 4.90
CA TYR A 371 6.20 10.02 3.80
C TYR A 371 4.80 10.47 3.38
N ARG A 372 3.75 9.69 3.69
CA ARG A 372 2.35 9.98 3.38
C ARG A 372 2.14 10.43 1.92
N ARG A 373 2.63 9.60 0.99
CA ARG A 373 2.43 9.79 -0.46
C ARG A 373 0.95 9.91 -0.77
N GLU A 374 0.60 10.77 -1.72
CA GLU A 374 -0.81 11.13 -1.94
C GLU A 374 -1.56 9.99 -2.61
N THR A 375 -0.94 9.35 -3.61
CA THR A 375 -1.57 8.27 -4.39
C THR A 375 -0.99 6.90 -4.07
N LEU A 376 -1.82 5.86 -4.24
CA LEU A 376 -1.41 4.48 -4.05
C LEU A 376 -0.34 4.03 -5.06
N GLY A 377 -0.39 4.55 -6.29
CA GLY A 377 0.62 4.28 -7.30
C GLY A 377 2.01 4.81 -6.93
N GLU A 378 2.12 5.98 -6.31
CA GLU A 378 3.40 6.49 -5.77
C GLU A 378 3.97 5.57 -4.68
N ILE A 379 3.12 5.06 -3.77
CA ILE A 379 3.54 4.15 -2.70
C ILE A 379 4.13 2.87 -3.32
N VAL A 380 3.42 2.25 -4.26
CA VAL A 380 3.86 1.00 -4.91
C VAL A 380 5.12 1.21 -5.75
N MET A 381 5.18 2.29 -6.54
CA MET A 381 6.34 2.63 -7.38
C MET A 381 7.60 2.81 -6.53
N LEU A 382 7.54 3.69 -5.52
CA LEU A 382 8.67 3.97 -4.64
C LEU A 382 9.06 2.75 -3.80
N ALA A 383 8.10 1.89 -3.43
CA ALA A 383 8.39 0.65 -2.72
C ALA A 383 9.11 -0.38 -3.59
N LYS A 384 8.73 -0.51 -4.87
CA LYS A 384 9.47 -1.30 -5.85
C LYS A 384 10.89 -0.77 -6.04
N GLN A 385 11.06 0.54 -6.24
CA GLN A 385 12.38 1.17 -6.39
C GLN A 385 13.29 0.93 -5.16
N GLU A 386 12.79 1.12 -3.94
CA GLU A 386 13.57 0.89 -2.71
C GLU A 386 13.89 -0.59 -2.45
N LEU A 387 13.06 -1.52 -2.92
CA LEU A 387 13.29 -2.97 -2.81
C LEU A 387 14.54 -3.38 -3.61
N VAL A 388 14.65 -2.93 -4.86
CA VAL A 388 15.77 -3.24 -5.77
C VAL A 388 16.91 -2.21 -5.73
N ALA A 389 16.87 -1.29 -4.76
CA ALA A 389 18.00 -0.42 -4.47
C ALA A 389 19.21 -1.24 -4.00
N ALA A 390 20.40 -0.79 -4.41
CA ALA A 390 21.66 -1.38 -3.97
C ALA A 390 21.83 -1.27 -2.44
N ASP A 391 22.50 -2.26 -1.86
CA ASP A 391 22.68 -2.34 -0.42
C ASP A 391 23.41 -1.10 0.13
N GLY A 392 22.98 -0.60 1.29
CA GLY A 392 23.44 0.67 1.84
C GLY A 392 22.83 1.95 1.23
N LYS A 393 22.13 1.88 0.07
CA LYS A 393 21.35 3.01 -0.49
C LYS A 393 19.86 3.01 -0.09
N SER A 394 19.39 1.97 0.60
CA SER A 394 18.02 1.92 1.11
C SER A 394 17.80 2.96 2.22
N GLY A 395 16.74 3.78 2.10
CA GLY A 395 16.33 4.75 3.12
C GLY A 395 15.65 4.15 4.37
N SER A 396 15.71 2.82 4.54
CA SER A 396 15.10 2.10 5.65
C SER A 396 16.06 1.93 6.84
N PRO A 397 15.64 2.27 8.08
CA PRO A 397 16.40 1.94 9.28
C PRO A 397 16.36 0.44 9.61
N ASN A 398 15.43 -0.33 9.02
CA ASN A 398 15.29 -1.77 9.26
C ASN A 398 16.05 -2.62 8.24
N ARG A 399 16.50 -2.07 7.09
CA ARG A 399 17.12 -2.86 6.02
C ARG A 399 18.30 -3.73 6.50
N ARG A 400 19.22 -3.18 7.29
CA ARG A 400 20.34 -3.97 7.86
C ARG A 400 19.88 -5.16 8.70
N LEU A 401 18.81 -5.00 9.50
CA LEU A 401 18.23 -6.09 10.27
C LEU A 401 17.64 -7.15 9.33
N LEU A 402 16.89 -6.72 8.31
CA LEU A 402 16.29 -7.60 7.30
C LEU A 402 17.35 -8.36 6.47
N ASP A 403 18.48 -7.73 6.17
CA ASP A 403 19.59 -8.37 5.46
C ASP A 403 20.30 -9.42 6.34
N GLN A 404 20.51 -9.13 7.63
CA GLN A 404 21.18 -10.04 8.57
C GLN A 404 20.41 -11.35 8.81
N ILE A 405 19.09 -11.27 8.86
CA ILE A 405 18.20 -12.43 9.02
C ILE A 405 17.99 -13.20 7.72
N ALA A 406 18.39 -12.65 6.57
CA ALA A 406 18.02 -13.20 5.27
C ALA A 406 18.54 -14.64 5.10
N ALA A 407 19.68 -14.99 5.70
CA ALA A 407 20.20 -16.36 5.71
C ALA A 407 19.34 -17.38 6.49
N VAL A 408 18.35 -16.94 7.28
CA VAL A 408 17.41 -17.79 8.04
C VAL A 408 16.04 -17.86 7.36
N VAL A 409 15.62 -16.81 6.66
CA VAL A 409 14.27 -16.70 6.07
C VAL A 409 14.24 -16.73 4.54
N SER A 410 15.29 -16.26 3.85
CA SER A 410 15.44 -16.52 2.41
C SER A 410 15.98 -17.93 2.23
N PRO A 411 15.40 -18.72 1.31
CA PRO A 411 15.85 -20.08 1.07
C PRO A 411 17.13 -20.17 0.22
N ASP A 412 17.59 -19.08 -0.40
CA ASP A 412 18.92 -18.97 -1.00
C ASP A 412 19.55 -17.58 -0.75
N SER A 413 20.38 -17.51 0.29
CA SER A 413 21.12 -16.30 0.66
C SER A 413 22.14 -15.80 -0.39
N GLY A 414 22.46 -16.60 -1.41
CA GLY A 414 23.29 -16.19 -2.54
C GLY A 414 22.53 -15.37 -3.60
N LEU A 415 21.19 -15.44 -3.62
CA LEU A 415 20.34 -14.88 -4.66
C LEU A 415 19.45 -13.71 -4.17
N LEU A 416 19.78 -13.09 -3.04
CA LEU A 416 18.96 -12.03 -2.42
C LEU A 416 18.71 -10.81 -3.34
N LYS A 417 19.59 -10.54 -4.31
CA LYS A 417 19.40 -9.46 -5.28
C LYS A 417 18.35 -9.85 -6.33
N GLU A 418 18.48 -11.04 -6.90
CA GLU A 418 17.55 -11.65 -7.83
C GLU A 418 16.16 -11.82 -7.19
N GLU A 419 16.09 -12.27 -5.93
CA GLU A 419 14.85 -12.41 -5.16
C GLU A 419 14.10 -11.07 -5.09
N ARG A 420 14.79 -9.99 -4.69
CA ARG A 420 14.21 -8.64 -4.63
C ARG A 420 13.79 -8.13 -6.01
N GLN A 421 14.55 -8.45 -7.06
CA GLN A 421 14.24 -8.05 -8.44
C GLN A 421 12.96 -8.75 -8.94
N GLU A 422 12.85 -10.07 -8.76
CA GLU A 422 11.65 -10.84 -9.09
C GLU A 422 10.42 -10.32 -8.34
N HIS A 423 10.58 -9.95 -7.06
CA HIS A 423 9.49 -9.37 -6.26
C HIS A 423 9.01 -8.03 -6.80
N SER A 424 9.92 -7.18 -7.27
CA SER A 424 9.55 -5.91 -7.91
C SER A 424 8.75 -6.10 -9.20
N TRP A 425 8.94 -7.22 -9.90
CA TRP A 425 8.18 -7.57 -11.10
C TRP A 425 6.84 -8.25 -10.76
N MET A 426 6.82 -9.28 -9.91
CA MET A 426 5.61 -10.08 -9.68
C MET A 426 4.51 -9.34 -8.89
N TYR A 427 4.87 -8.39 -8.03
CA TYR A 427 3.88 -7.60 -7.30
C TYR A 427 3.25 -6.54 -8.22
N ASN A 428 1.95 -6.55 -8.39
CA ASN A 428 1.23 -5.62 -9.26
C ASN A 428 0.08 -4.93 -8.52
N LEU A 429 -0.14 -3.65 -8.82
CA LEU A 429 -1.27 -2.88 -8.32
C LEU A 429 -2.47 -3.14 -9.23
N LEU A 430 -3.41 -3.94 -8.76
CA LEU A 430 -4.74 -4.10 -9.34
C LEU A 430 -5.61 -2.97 -8.76
N GLY A 431 -5.88 -1.95 -9.55
CA GLY A 431 -6.53 -0.72 -9.13
C GLY A 431 -5.95 0.50 -9.85
N ASP A 432 -6.44 1.68 -9.45
CA ASP A 432 -6.05 2.96 -10.02
C ASP A 432 -4.74 3.49 -9.38
N PRO A 433 -3.67 3.78 -10.15
CA PRO A 433 -2.44 4.35 -9.61
C PRO A 433 -2.60 5.79 -9.11
N LEU A 434 -3.63 6.51 -9.56
CA LEU A 434 -3.98 7.85 -9.10
C LEU A 434 -4.91 7.85 -7.88
N LEU A 435 -5.33 6.67 -7.38
CA LEU A 435 -6.19 6.55 -6.21
C LEU A 435 -5.58 7.27 -5.00
N LYS A 436 -6.23 8.34 -4.53
CA LYS A 436 -5.78 9.10 -3.36
C LYS A 436 -6.02 8.29 -2.10
N VAL A 437 -4.97 8.04 -1.32
CA VAL A 437 -5.10 7.23 -0.09
C VAL A 437 -5.84 8.04 0.97
N ASN A 438 -6.96 7.49 1.48
CA ASN A 438 -7.90 8.20 2.36
C ASN A 438 -7.41 8.34 3.82
N TYR A 439 -6.21 8.90 4.02
CA TYR A 439 -5.64 9.09 5.34
C TYR A 439 -6.50 10.01 6.23
N PRO A 440 -6.56 9.74 7.54
CA PRO A 440 -6.99 10.72 8.53
C PRO A 440 -6.12 11.99 8.52
N ASP A 441 -6.76 13.14 8.75
CA ASP A 441 -6.05 14.41 8.97
C ASP A 441 -5.23 14.32 10.28
N GLY A 442 -4.08 14.98 10.34
CA GLY A 442 -3.18 14.92 11.50
C GLY A 442 -3.31 16.13 12.42
N MET A 443 -3.19 15.92 13.73
CA MET A 443 -2.95 16.98 14.73
C MET A 443 -1.81 16.62 15.68
N ARG A 444 -1.23 17.63 16.33
CA ARG A 444 -0.25 17.44 17.39
C ARG A 444 -0.96 17.20 18.72
N VAL A 445 -0.52 16.18 19.44
CA VAL A 445 -0.93 15.85 20.81
C VAL A 445 0.31 15.92 21.69
N LYS A 446 0.19 16.48 22.89
CA LYS A 446 1.25 16.55 23.91
C LYS A 446 0.70 16.19 25.28
N CYS A 447 1.52 15.57 26.11
CA CYS A 447 1.26 15.32 27.53
C CYS A 447 2.60 15.30 28.28
N ALA A 448 2.57 15.10 29.60
CA ALA A 448 3.79 14.80 30.35
C ALA A 448 4.44 13.49 29.82
N ALA A 449 5.77 13.41 29.89
CA ALA A 449 6.52 12.22 29.45
C ALA A 449 6.28 11.00 30.34
N THR A 450 5.97 11.22 31.62
CA THR A 450 5.75 10.19 32.64
C THR A 450 4.52 10.54 33.48
N VAL A 451 3.76 9.54 33.94
CA VAL A 451 2.66 9.70 34.91
C VAL A 451 2.50 8.45 35.77
N SER A 452 2.25 8.62 37.07
CA SER A 452 1.95 7.49 37.96
C SER A 452 0.50 7.03 37.84
N ASN A 453 0.25 5.73 38.05
CA ASN A 453 -1.10 5.21 38.28
C ASN A 453 -1.83 5.96 39.42
N GLY A 454 -3.12 6.22 39.22
CA GLY A 454 -3.97 7.02 40.10
C GLY A 454 -3.76 8.53 40.00
N LYS A 455 -3.04 9.04 38.99
CA LYS A 455 -2.81 10.48 38.77
C LYS A 455 -3.51 10.98 37.49
N LYS A 456 -3.72 12.29 37.44
CA LYS A 456 -4.19 13.00 36.26
C LYS A 456 -3.05 13.24 35.28
N LEU A 457 -3.22 12.81 34.04
CA LEU A 457 -2.42 13.19 32.89
C LEU A 457 -3.16 14.29 32.13
N GLN A 458 -2.59 15.50 32.07
CA GLN A 458 -3.13 16.54 31.19
C GLN A 458 -2.70 16.27 29.75
N VAL A 459 -3.67 16.09 28.86
CA VAL A 459 -3.49 15.90 27.43
C VAL A 459 -3.89 17.17 26.71
N THR A 460 -2.95 17.73 25.93
CA THR A 460 -3.16 18.97 25.17
C THR A 460 -3.05 18.73 23.67
N PHE A 461 -3.88 19.39 22.88
CA PHE A 461 -3.89 19.27 21.42
C PHE A 461 -4.51 20.50 20.76
N ASP A 462 -4.06 20.81 19.55
CA ASP A 462 -4.64 21.88 18.72
C ASP A 462 -5.68 21.25 17.79
N SER A 463 -6.99 21.42 18.08
CA SER A 463 -8.05 20.90 17.21
C SER A 463 -8.29 21.85 16.03
N PRO A 464 -8.22 21.38 14.77
CA PRO A 464 -8.55 22.21 13.61
C PRO A 464 -10.06 22.20 13.28
N ILE A 465 -10.88 21.47 14.05
CA ILE A 465 -12.32 21.31 13.83
C ILE A 465 -13.11 21.33 15.15
N VAL A 466 -14.42 21.60 15.05
CA VAL A 466 -15.38 21.39 16.14
C VAL A 466 -15.91 19.95 16.09
N GLY A 467 -16.07 19.31 17.25
CA GLY A 467 -16.71 17.99 17.36
C GLY A 467 -16.36 17.25 18.64
N GLU A 468 -16.72 15.96 18.70
CA GLU A 468 -16.40 15.10 19.84
C GLU A 468 -14.94 14.63 19.76
N ALA A 469 -14.14 14.98 20.77
CA ALA A 469 -12.82 14.40 21.01
C ALA A 469 -12.93 13.14 21.87
N VAL A 470 -12.32 12.05 21.40
CA VAL A 470 -12.08 10.82 22.15
C VAL A 470 -10.58 10.74 22.45
N ILE A 471 -10.23 10.84 23.74
CA ILE A 471 -8.86 10.77 24.26
C ILE A 471 -8.69 9.39 24.91
N GLU A 472 -7.72 8.61 24.45
CA GLU A 472 -7.48 7.24 24.92
C GLU A 472 -6.02 7.06 25.37
N VAL A 473 -5.84 6.39 26.51
CA VAL A 473 -4.56 5.78 26.89
C VAL A 473 -4.63 4.32 26.45
N VAL A 474 -3.71 3.89 25.59
CA VAL A 474 -3.74 2.57 24.96
C VAL A 474 -2.40 1.84 25.09
N THR A 475 -2.48 0.51 25.19
CA THR A 475 -1.33 -0.40 25.29
C THR A 475 -0.42 -0.30 24.07
N GLN A 476 0.88 -0.54 24.27
CA GLN A 476 1.80 -0.68 23.16
C GLN A 476 1.43 -1.91 22.31
N ARG A 477 1.48 -1.78 20.99
CA ARG A 477 1.20 -2.91 20.08
C ARG A 477 2.10 -4.11 20.38
N GLY A 478 1.49 -5.28 20.54
CA GLY A 478 2.16 -6.53 20.91
C GLY A 478 2.23 -6.78 22.42
N SER A 479 1.82 -5.83 23.27
CA SER A 479 1.62 -6.02 24.70
C SER A 479 0.16 -6.38 24.99
N GLN A 480 -0.07 -7.28 25.95
CA GLN A 480 -1.40 -7.71 26.37
C GLN A 480 -1.83 -6.95 27.63
N ARG A 481 -3.13 -6.67 27.76
CA ARG A 481 -3.68 -5.98 28.95
C ARG A 481 -3.96 -6.94 30.11
N GLU A 482 -4.31 -8.18 29.80
CA GLU A 482 -4.77 -9.19 30.77
C GLU A 482 -4.01 -10.51 30.57
N GLN A 483 -4.17 -11.43 31.54
CA GLN A 483 -3.57 -12.76 31.45
C GLN A 483 -4.23 -13.57 30.33
N LEU A 484 -3.41 -14.17 29.48
CA LEU A 484 -3.86 -15.01 28.39
C LEU A 484 -4.33 -16.39 28.87
N ILE A 485 -5.25 -17.01 28.15
CA ILE A 485 -5.65 -18.40 28.39
C ILE A 485 -4.48 -19.34 28.07
N GLU A 486 -4.38 -20.44 28.82
CA GLU A 486 -3.38 -21.46 28.60
C GLU A 486 -3.65 -22.20 27.28
N ARG A 487 -2.59 -22.40 26.49
CA ARG A 487 -2.66 -22.96 25.12
C ARG A 487 -1.74 -24.17 24.97
N ASP A 488 -1.81 -25.04 25.97
CA ASP A 488 -1.14 -26.32 25.94
C ASP A 488 -1.94 -27.37 25.16
N ILE A 489 -1.23 -28.23 24.43
CA ILE A 489 -1.82 -29.25 23.56
C ILE A 489 -2.41 -30.43 24.34
N ASP A 490 -1.86 -30.76 25.50
CA ASP A 490 -2.29 -31.88 26.31
C ASP A 490 -3.45 -31.48 27.24
N VAL A 491 -3.44 -30.25 27.76
CA VAL A 491 -4.62 -29.61 28.37
C VAL A 491 -5.79 -29.62 27.37
N LEU A 492 -5.59 -29.16 26.13
CA LEU A 492 -6.65 -29.11 25.11
C LEU A 492 -7.13 -30.50 24.65
N LYS A 493 -6.27 -31.53 24.67
CA LYS A 493 -6.69 -32.92 24.45
C LYS A 493 -7.58 -33.43 25.59
N ALA A 494 -7.22 -33.12 26.84
CA ALA A 494 -7.98 -33.50 28.04
C ALA A 494 -9.32 -32.75 28.16
N THR A 495 -9.43 -31.53 27.64
CA THR A 495 -10.68 -30.76 27.61
C THR A 495 -11.73 -31.46 26.74
N PRO A 496 -12.99 -31.60 27.23
CA PRO A 496 -14.11 -32.15 26.44
C PRO A 496 -14.32 -31.38 25.13
N LYS A 497 -14.65 -32.09 24.05
CA LYS A 497 -14.77 -31.50 22.70
C LYS A 497 -15.59 -30.20 22.60
N PRO A 498 -16.76 -30.06 23.28
CA PRO A 498 -17.54 -28.81 23.24
C PRO A 498 -16.79 -27.61 23.83
N ASP A 499 -15.92 -27.85 24.82
CA ASP A 499 -15.33 -26.81 25.66
C ASP A 499 -13.93 -26.36 25.23
N ARG A 500 -13.30 -27.08 24.29
CA ARG A 500 -11.89 -26.87 23.86
C ARG A 500 -11.55 -25.45 23.41
N TRP A 501 -12.55 -24.72 22.93
CA TRP A 501 -12.38 -23.37 22.37
C TRP A 501 -13.09 -22.30 23.22
N ASN A 502 -13.63 -22.67 24.39
CA ASN A 502 -14.26 -21.72 25.30
C ASN A 502 -13.26 -20.61 25.66
N GLY A 503 -13.69 -19.35 25.53
CA GLY A 503 -12.88 -18.18 25.81
C GLY A 503 -12.00 -17.66 24.66
N TYR A 504 -11.71 -18.46 23.62
CA TYR A 504 -10.83 -18.03 22.51
C TYR A 504 -11.32 -16.76 21.84
N SER A 505 -12.60 -16.68 21.46
CA SER A 505 -13.15 -15.50 20.76
C SER A 505 -13.24 -14.26 21.66
N LYS A 506 -13.52 -14.45 22.96
CA LYS A 506 -13.49 -13.35 23.95
C LYS A 506 -12.08 -12.79 24.11
N GLU A 507 -11.09 -13.67 24.25
CA GLU A 507 -9.69 -13.25 24.36
C GLU A 507 -9.17 -12.65 23.06
N TYR A 508 -9.60 -13.13 21.89
CA TYR A 508 -9.33 -12.50 20.60
C TYR A 508 -9.84 -11.05 20.54
N GLU A 509 -11.04 -10.78 21.05
CA GLU A 509 -11.56 -9.42 21.19
C GLU A 509 -10.68 -8.59 22.14
N MET A 510 -10.34 -9.13 23.31
CA MET A 510 -9.51 -8.45 24.32
C MET A 510 -8.07 -8.17 23.85
N ALA A 511 -7.46 -9.08 23.09
CA ALA A 511 -6.13 -8.91 22.51
C ALA A 511 -6.12 -7.83 21.41
N ASN A 512 -7.28 -7.59 20.79
CA ASN A 512 -7.52 -6.53 19.81
C ASN A 512 -8.09 -5.24 20.42
N ASP A 513 -8.41 -5.20 21.72
CA ASP A 513 -8.75 -3.98 22.45
C ASP A 513 -7.55 -3.44 23.23
N PRO A 514 -6.86 -2.41 22.72
CA PRO A 514 -5.70 -1.84 23.38
C PRO A 514 -6.07 -0.81 24.45
N VAL A 515 -7.35 -0.45 24.64
CA VAL A 515 -7.74 0.74 25.42
C VAL A 515 -7.72 0.46 26.91
N TRP A 516 -6.95 1.24 27.67
CA TRP A 516 -6.98 1.22 29.14
C TRP A 516 -8.01 2.22 29.68
N VAL A 517 -7.97 3.45 29.18
CA VAL A 517 -8.81 4.56 29.61
C VAL A 517 -9.30 5.30 28.38
N SER A 518 -10.58 5.68 28.35
CA SER A 518 -11.18 6.51 27.29
C SER A 518 -11.98 7.66 27.91
N VAL A 519 -11.77 8.88 27.42
CA VAL A 519 -12.46 10.10 27.85
C VAL A 519 -13.04 10.81 26.64
N ARG A 520 -14.33 11.17 26.69
CA ARG A 520 -15.05 11.90 25.64
C ARG A 520 -15.29 13.36 26.06
N ARG A 521 -15.01 14.31 25.17
CA ARG A 521 -15.24 15.75 25.38
C ARG A 521 -15.63 16.43 24.08
N GLU A 522 -16.65 17.29 24.10
CA GLU A 522 -16.88 18.26 23.02
C GLU A 522 -15.71 19.27 22.98
N VAL A 523 -15.18 19.55 21.79
CA VAL A 523 -14.07 20.49 21.59
C VAL A 523 -14.37 21.52 20.51
N GLN A 524 -13.76 22.69 20.67
CA GLN A 524 -13.80 23.79 19.70
C GLN A 524 -12.51 23.84 18.88
N VAL A 525 -12.52 24.62 17.80
CA VAL A 525 -11.29 24.94 17.06
C VAL A 525 -10.32 25.70 17.97
N GLY A 526 -9.05 25.34 17.93
CA GLY A 526 -7.99 25.93 18.76
C GLY A 526 -7.41 24.94 19.77
N SER A 527 -6.67 25.47 20.74
CA SER A 527 -5.97 24.65 21.72
C SER A 527 -6.93 24.12 22.79
N GLN A 528 -6.81 22.82 23.07
CA GLN A 528 -7.62 22.07 24.01
C GLN A 528 -6.73 21.45 25.09
N ALA A 529 -7.24 21.35 26.32
CA ALA A 529 -6.60 20.66 27.44
C ALA A 529 -7.63 19.78 28.15
N VAL A 530 -7.34 18.48 28.28
CA VAL A 530 -8.23 17.49 28.89
C VAL A 530 -7.44 16.69 29.93
N ASP A 531 -7.90 16.71 31.17
CA ASP A 531 -7.41 15.81 32.21
C ASP A 531 -7.94 14.39 31.97
N VAL A 532 -7.02 13.42 31.89
CA VAL A 532 -7.32 11.99 31.85
C VAL A 532 -6.80 11.37 33.14
N VAL A 533 -7.64 10.66 33.89
CA VAL A 533 -7.19 9.92 35.08
C VAL A 533 -6.60 8.59 34.63
N VAL A 534 -5.33 8.35 34.94
CA VAL A 534 -4.61 7.12 34.52
C VAL A 534 -4.73 6.10 35.64
N GLU A 535 -5.67 5.17 35.50
CA GLU A 535 -5.97 4.12 36.48
C GLU A 535 -5.92 2.73 35.84
N ASN A 536 -5.44 1.75 36.61
CA ASN A 536 -5.33 0.34 36.22
C ASN A 536 -4.56 0.11 34.91
N VAL A 537 -3.58 0.98 34.62
CA VAL A 537 -2.74 0.90 33.42
C VAL A 537 -1.44 0.18 33.77
N SER A 538 -0.97 -0.76 32.95
CA SER A 538 0.32 -1.41 33.22
C SER A 538 1.49 -0.41 33.20
N SER A 539 2.45 -0.59 34.10
CA SER A 539 3.70 0.17 34.07
C SER A 539 4.49 -0.10 32.79
N GLY A 540 5.16 0.93 32.28
CA GLY A 540 5.88 0.89 31.00
C GLY A 540 5.40 1.92 29.98
N LEU A 541 5.79 1.70 28.72
CA LEU A 541 5.51 2.65 27.64
C LEU A 541 4.08 2.45 27.08
N GLN A 542 3.28 3.49 27.17
CA GLN A 542 1.90 3.54 26.67
C GLN A 542 1.77 4.61 25.57
N THR A 543 0.68 4.58 24.82
CA THR A 543 0.34 5.61 23.82
C THR A 543 -0.88 6.40 24.26
N VAL A 544 -0.78 7.72 24.26
CA VAL A 544 -1.95 8.61 24.31
C VAL A 544 -2.35 8.91 22.88
N ARG A 545 -3.58 8.59 22.49
CA ARG A 545 -4.14 8.98 21.19
C ARG A 545 -5.38 9.84 21.36
N VAL A 546 -5.56 10.80 20.46
CA VAL A 546 -6.75 11.66 20.40
C VAL A 546 -7.34 11.54 19.00
N VAL A 547 -8.65 11.41 18.92
CA VAL A 547 -9.42 11.51 17.67
C VAL A 547 -10.53 12.53 17.86
N VAL A 548 -10.64 13.49 16.95
CA VAL A 548 -11.79 14.42 16.89
C VAL A 548 -12.68 14.04 15.72
N TYR A 549 -13.95 13.77 16.02
CA TYR A 549 -15.00 13.46 15.06
C TYR A 549 -15.82 14.71 14.77
N GLY A 550 -15.57 15.35 13.62
CA GLY A 550 -16.39 16.46 13.12
C GLY A 550 -17.38 16.03 12.05
N LYS A 551 -18.40 16.85 11.78
CA LYS A 551 -19.44 16.58 10.76
C LYS A 551 -18.92 16.28 9.35
N ARG A 552 -17.71 16.77 9.01
CA ARG A 552 -17.11 16.68 7.67
C ARG A 552 -15.60 16.40 7.68
N LYS A 553 -15.03 15.94 8.80
CA LYS A 553 -13.59 15.61 8.93
C LYS A 553 -13.35 14.66 10.11
N LEU A 554 -12.34 13.80 9.96
CA LEU A 554 -11.75 12.99 11.02
C LEU A 554 -10.29 13.42 11.21
N VAL A 555 -9.94 13.87 12.42
CA VAL A 555 -8.58 14.31 12.75
C VAL A 555 -8.03 13.43 13.87
N ILE A 556 -6.78 12.96 13.73
CA ILE A 556 -6.14 12.07 14.69
C ILE A 556 -4.75 12.57 15.09
N GLY A 557 -4.33 12.24 16.30
CA GLY A 557 -2.97 12.47 16.77
C GLY A 557 -2.60 11.52 17.90
N SER A 558 -1.31 11.36 18.17
CA SER A 558 -0.83 10.51 19.26
C SER A 558 0.54 10.95 19.76
N THR A 559 0.79 10.73 21.05
CA THR A 559 2.09 10.85 21.70
C THR A 559 2.33 9.63 22.60
N ARG A 560 3.57 9.46 23.08
CA ARG A 560 3.92 8.42 24.06
C ARG A 560 3.89 8.99 25.48
N VAL A 561 3.60 8.13 26.45
CA VAL A 561 3.72 8.40 27.89
C VAL A 561 4.27 7.15 28.57
N PHE A 562 5.14 7.31 29.57
CA PHE A 562 5.59 6.24 30.43
C PHE A 562 4.71 6.20 31.69
N VAL A 563 4.10 5.06 32.01
CA VAL A 563 3.29 4.88 33.22
C VAL A 563 4.12 4.19 34.29
N THR A 564 4.00 4.61 35.56
CA THR A 564 4.67 4.00 36.71
C THR A 564 3.69 3.44 37.75
N ASP A 565 4.13 2.41 38.47
CA ASP A 565 3.40 1.79 39.59
C ASP A 565 3.51 2.62 40.88
N ARG A 566 2.92 3.83 40.83
CA ARG A 566 2.89 4.90 41.84
C ARG A 566 4.14 5.77 41.91
#